data_AF-A0ABD5YV46-F1
#
_entry.id   AF-A0ABD5YV46-F1
#
_cell.length_a   1.000
_cell.length_b   1.000
_cell.length_c   1.000
_cell.angle_alpha   90.00
_cell.angle_beta   90.00
_cell.angle_gamma   90.00
#
_symmetry.space_group_name_H-M   'P 1'
#
loop_
_entity.id
_entity.type
_entity.pdbx_description
1 polymer ?
#
loop_
_entity_poly.entity_id
_entity_poly.type
_entity_poly.pdbx_seq_one_letter_code
_entity_poly.pdbx_strand_id
1 'polypeptide(L)'
;MSTLLVAKKDVQDAIRSRTLLVVAGLFTAFLAFIIYYRIAMESPGRPVKVAGLYPSVATVISVIGTLLGYNAIVGERESGSVKFLLGQPHARRDVVVGKFLGRAAVVAVTVLVAFAVVGVHYAVLAESPSFTAYVLFVGKMLVLGVVFVAIAIAFSAALRSATAATWGAVGLAILFAFGWESVLIIIESLLVSGGSPPSWFLLFNRLNPKYALDTSASGVGGGAASFYLEPWFGVVILGGWLLVPLGLGYLRFQRGDLA
;
A
#
# COMPACT_ATOMS: atom_id res chain seq x y z
N MET A 1 6.74 -13.63 -24.73
CA MET A 1 5.42 -13.02 -24.42
C MET A 1 5.70 -11.64 -23.82
N SER A 2 5.09 -10.55 -24.30
CA SER A 2 5.42 -9.20 -23.81
C SER A 2 4.85 -8.94 -22.41
N THR A 3 5.62 -8.28 -21.54
CA THR A 3 5.21 -7.82 -20.20
C THR A 3 3.84 -7.11 -20.21
N LEU A 4 3.59 -6.30 -21.24
CA LEU A 4 2.35 -5.54 -21.42
C LEU A 4 1.14 -6.44 -21.66
N LEU A 5 1.33 -7.58 -22.35
CA LEU A 5 0.24 -8.51 -22.63
C LEU A 5 -0.19 -9.24 -21.36
N VAL A 6 0.77 -9.62 -20.52
CA VAL A 6 0.50 -10.18 -19.18
C VAL A 6 -0.26 -9.16 -18.33
N ALA A 7 0.22 -7.91 -18.27
CA ALA A 7 -0.44 -6.85 -17.51
C ALA A 7 -1.87 -6.59 -18.00
N LYS A 8 -2.08 -6.48 -19.32
CA LYS A 8 -3.40 -6.25 -19.92
C LYS A 8 -4.38 -7.37 -19.57
N LYS A 9 -3.94 -8.63 -19.67
CA LYS A 9 -4.76 -9.78 -19.28
C LYS A 9 -5.14 -9.71 -17.80
N ASP A 10 -4.17 -9.50 -16.91
CA ASP A 10 -4.42 -9.47 -15.46
C ASP A 10 -5.40 -8.36 -15.06
N VAL A 11 -5.30 -7.18 -15.69
CA VAL A 11 -6.26 -6.08 -15.50
C VAL A 11 -7.66 -6.47 -15.98
N GLN A 12 -7.79 -7.07 -17.15
CA GLN A 12 -9.08 -7.50 -17.69
C GLN A 12 -9.75 -8.55 -16.81
N ASP A 13 -8.97 -9.51 -16.32
CA ASP A 13 -9.45 -10.55 -15.40
C ASP A 13 -9.88 -9.92 -14.05
N ALA A 14 -9.11 -8.95 -13.54
CA ALA A 14 -9.42 -8.28 -12.29
C ALA A 14 -10.68 -7.41 -12.37
N ILE A 15 -10.86 -6.59 -13.41
CA ILE A 15 -12.02 -5.68 -13.57
C ILE A 15 -13.35 -6.46 -13.64
N ARG A 16 -13.32 -7.69 -14.17
CA ARG A 16 -14.50 -8.56 -14.25
C ARG A 16 -14.80 -9.30 -12.93
N SER A 17 -13.93 -9.19 -11.93
CA SER A 17 -14.09 -9.87 -10.64
C SER A 17 -15.13 -9.17 -9.77
N ARG A 18 -16.15 -9.91 -9.33
CA ARG A 18 -17.12 -9.43 -8.32
C ARG A 18 -16.43 -9.03 -7.02
N THR A 19 -15.38 -9.74 -6.63
CA THR A 19 -14.60 -9.43 -5.41
C THR A 19 -13.97 -8.04 -5.51
N LEU A 20 -13.41 -7.69 -6.68
CA LEU A 20 -12.84 -6.36 -6.88
C LEU A 20 -13.92 -5.28 -6.75
N LEU A 21 -15.09 -5.48 -7.37
CA LEU A 21 -16.20 -4.52 -7.28
C LEU A 21 -16.66 -4.32 -5.84
N VAL A 22 -16.78 -5.40 -5.05
CA VAL A 22 -17.14 -5.31 -3.63
C VAL A 22 -16.07 -4.56 -2.85
N VAL A 23 -14.78 -4.89 -3.04
CA VAL A 23 -13.67 -4.21 -2.34
C VAL A 23 -13.61 -2.72 -2.71
N ALA A 24 -13.76 -2.37 -3.99
CA ALA A 24 -13.78 -0.99 -4.46
C ALA A 24 -14.99 -0.22 -3.90
N GLY A 25 -16.17 -0.84 -3.87
CA GLY A 25 -17.38 -0.27 -3.28
C GLY A 25 -17.22 -0.02 -1.77
N LEU A 26 -16.73 -1.02 -1.03
CA LEU A 26 -16.46 -0.90 0.41
C LEU A 26 -15.41 0.16 0.70
N PHE A 27 -14.34 0.23 -0.09
CA PHE A 27 -13.32 1.26 0.05
C PHE A 27 -13.90 2.66 -0.20
N THR A 28 -14.70 2.82 -1.24
CA THR A 28 -15.38 4.09 -1.55
C THR A 28 -16.34 4.48 -0.42
N ALA A 29 -17.13 3.54 0.09
CA ALA A 29 -18.05 3.77 1.21
C ALA A 29 -17.29 4.16 2.49
N PHE A 30 -16.18 3.47 2.79
CA PHE A 30 -15.30 3.82 3.91
C PHE A 30 -14.73 5.23 3.76
N LEU A 31 -14.23 5.60 2.58
CA LEU A 31 -13.71 6.94 2.31
C LEU A 31 -14.80 8.01 2.46
N ALA A 32 -16.00 7.75 1.94
CA ALA A 32 -17.14 8.66 2.06
C ALA A 32 -17.52 8.86 3.53
N PHE A 33 -17.61 7.77 4.28
CA PHE A 33 -17.91 7.80 5.71
C PHE A 33 -16.87 8.60 6.49
N ILE A 34 -15.57 8.32 6.31
CA ILE A 34 -14.52 8.98 7.11
C ILE A 34 -14.41 10.47 6.77
N ILE A 35 -14.60 10.86 5.52
CA ILE A 35 -14.60 12.28 5.11
C ILE A 35 -15.82 12.99 5.69
N TYR A 36 -17.01 12.41 5.56
CA TYR A 36 -18.22 12.96 6.17
C TYR A 36 -18.07 13.13 7.69
N TYR A 37 -17.64 12.06 8.38
CA TYR A 37 -17.40 12.07 9.82
C TYR A 37 -16.43 13.18 10.23
N ARG A 38 -15.31 13.33 9.51
CA ARG A 38 -14.33 14.39 9.77
C ARG A 38 -14.89 15.79 9.57
N ILE A 39 -15.67 16.02 8.52
CA ILE A 39 -16.33 17.31 8.29
C ILE A 39 -17.32 17.60 9.42
N ALA A 40 -18.10 16.61 9.84
CA ALA A 40 -19.13 16.76 10.86
C ALA A 40 -18.60 17.03 12.29
N MET A 41 -17.36 16.62 12.59
CA MET A 41 -16.73 16.88 13.90
C MET A 41 -15.81 18.10 13.92
N GLU A 42 -15.48 18.66 12.76
CA GLU A 42 -14.67 19.86 12.72
C GLU A 42 -15.50 21.03 13.27
N SER A 43 -14.86 21.90 14.07
CA SER A 43 -15.57 23.07 14.59
C SER A 43 -15.96 24.02 13.45
N PRO A 44 -17.14 24.66 13.49
CA PRO A 44 -17.53 25.64 12.48
C PRO A 44 -16.46 26.72 12.30
N GLY A 45 -16.19 27.11 11.06
CA GLY A 45 -15.16 28.08 10.69
C GLY A 45 -13.73 27.52 10.55
N ARG A 46 -13.51 26.20 10.67
CA ARG A 46 -12.19 25.58 10.54
C ARG A 46 -12.05 24.75 9.26
N PRO A 47 -10.94 24.93 8.51
CA PRO A 47 -10.73 24.20 7.28
C PRO A 47 -10.42 22.73 7.53
N VAL A 48 -11.14 21.84 6.84
CA VAL A 48 -10.92 20.40 6.94
C VAL A 48 -9.65 19.99 6.20
N LYS A 49 -8.66 19.53 6.96
CA LYS A 49 -7.35 19.09 6.43
C LYS A 49 -7.38 17.62 6.05
N VAL A 50 -7.33 17.33 4.74
CA VAL A 50 -7.24 15.96 4.20
C VAL A 50 -6.06 15.15 4.75
N ALA A 51 -4.98 15.83 5.18
CA ALA A 51 -3.84 15.18 5.83
C ALA A 51 -4.23 14.40 7.10
N GLY A 52 -5.27 14.81 7.82
CA GLY A 52 -5.77 14.08 9.00
C GLY A 52 -6.47 12.75 8.69
N LEU A 53 -6.75 12.49 7.41
CA LEU A 53 -7.28 11.20 6.93
C LEU A 53 -6.17 10.17 6.68
N TYR A 54 -4.91 10.63 6.61
CA TYR A 54 -3.79 9.84 6.16
C TYR A 54 -3.65 8.49 6.89
N PRO A 55 -3.65 8.41 8.24
CA PRO A 55 -3.44 7.13 8.93
C PRO A 55 -4.53 6.11 8.61
N SER A 56 -5.80 6.55 8.59
CA SER A 56 -6.95 5.68 8.34
C SER A 56 -6.94 5.16 6.90
N VAL A 57 -6.69 6.04 5.92
CA VAL A 57 -6.67 5.64 4.51
C VAL A 57 -5.43 4.81 4.18
N ALA A 58 -4.26 5.17 4.71
CA ALA A 58 -3.03 4.41 4.51
C ALA A 58 -3.15 2.98 5.03
N THR A 59 -3.81 2.80 6.19
CA THR A 59 -4.10 1.47 6.75
C THR A 59 -4.99 0.66 5.82
N VAL A 60 -6.09 1.22 5.30
CA VAL A 60 -6.97 0.48 4.39
C VAL A 60 -6.28 0.16 3.06
N ILE A 61 -5.48 1.09 2.51
CA ILE A 61 -4.69 0.85 1.30
C ILE A 61 -3.65 -0.25 1.51
N SER A 62 -3.03 -0.33 2.70
CA SER A 62 -2.08 -1.41 3.00
C SER A 62 -2.73 -2.79 2.95
N VAL A 63 -3.94 -2.90 3.47
CA VAL A 63 -4.72 -4.14 3.47
C VAL A 63 -5.17 -4.48 2.05
N ILE A 64 -5.76 -3.52 1.33
CA ILE A 64 -6.22 -3.68 -0.05
C ILE A 64 -5.07 -4.10 -0.96
N GLY A 65 -3.95 -3.35 -0.97
CA GLY A 65 -2.78 -3.66 -1.80
C GLY A 65 -2.23 -5.07 -1.54
N THR A 66 -2.20 -5.47 -0.27
CA THR A 66 -1.76 -6.81 0.14
C THR A 66 -2.72 -7.91 -0.34
N LEU A 67 -4.02 -7.76 -0.06
CA LEU A 67 -5.04 -8.75 -0.39
C LEU A 67 -5.36 -8.85 -1.89
N LEU A 68 -5.09 -7.80 -2.67
CA LEU A 68 -5.24 -7.87 -4.13
C LEU A 68 -4.04 -8.51 -4.83
N GLY A 69 -2.85 -8.42 -4.24
CA GLY A 69 -1.61 -8.94 -4.84
C GLY A 69 -1.20 -10.34 -4.40
N TYR A 70 -1.66 -10.84 -3.25
CA TYR A 70 -1.10 -12.06 -2.64
C TYR A 70 -1.22 -13.33 -3.50
N ASN A 71 -2.27 -13.45 -4.31
CA ASN A 71 -2.52 -14.65 -5.12
C ASN A 71 -2.08 -14.49 -6.59
N ALA A 72 -1.39 -13.40 -6.93
CA ALA A 72 -1.12 -13.06 -8.33
C ALA A 72 -0.18 -14.05 -9.05
N ILE A 73 0.77 -14.66 -8.33
CA ILE A 73 1.75 -15.61 -8.89
C ILE A 73 1.49 -17.03 -8.38
N VAL A 74 1.33 -17.20 -7.07
CA VAL A 74 1.12 -18.53 -6.46
C VAL A 74 -0.16 -19.22 -6.96
N GLY A 75 -1.25 -18.47 -7.20
CA GLY A 75 -2.50 -19.03 -7.71
C GLY A 75 -2.40 -19.53 -9.15
N GLU A 76 -1.61 -18.86 -9.99
CA GLU A 76 -1.32 -19.35 -11.34
C GLU A 76 -0.38 -20.56 -11.33
N ARG A 77 0.51 -20.63 -10.32
CA ARG A 77 1.41 -21.77 -10.13
C ARG A 77 0.62 -23.02 -9.72
N GLU A 78 -0.28 -22.91 -8.75
CA GLU A 78 -1.09 -24.05 -8.30
C GLU A 78 -2.11 -24.52 -9.34
N SER A 79 -2.71 -23.61 -10.10
CA SER A 79 -3.62 -23.97 -11.20
C SER A 79 -2.90 -24.58 -12.42
N GLY A 80 -1.57 -24.65 -12.42
CA GLY A 80 -0.77 -25.17 -13.54
C GLY A 80 -0.68 -24.23 -14.75
N SER A 81 -1.37 -23.08 -14.72
CA SER A 81 -1.34 -22.02 -15.74
C SER A 81 0.07 -21.55 -16.07
N VAL A 82 0.94 -21.46 -15.05
CA VAL A 82 2.34 -21.03 -15.22
C VAL A 82 3.12 -21.95 -16.18
N LYS A 83 2.79 -23.25 -16.29
CA LYS A 83 3.50 -24.18 -17.18
C LYS A 83 3.26 -23.87 -18.66
N PHE A 84 2.09 -23.36 -19.04
CA PHE A 84 1.83 -22.90 -20.40
C PHE A 84 2.53 -21.57 -20.72
N LEU A 85 2.77 -20.73 -19.71
CA LEU A 85 3.42 -19.42 -19.88
C LEU A 85 4.95 -19.50 -19.99
N LEU A 86 5.57 -20.56 -19.47
CA LEU A 86 7.04 -20.69 -19.34
C LEU A 86 7.74 -21.45 -20.48
N GLY A 87 7.07 -21.74 -21.59
CA GLY A 87 7.69 -22.38 -22.76
C GLY A 87 8.81 -21.57 -23.44
N GLN A 88 9.11 -20.35 -22.98
CA GLN A 88 10.17 -19.49 -23.52
C GLN A 88 11.11 -18.93 -22.44
N PRO A 89 12.44 -18.86 -22.69
CA PRO A 89 13.47 -18.53 -21.70
C PRO A 89 13.37 -17.15 -21.02
N HIS A 90 12.68 -16.16 -21.61
CA HIS A 90 12.51 -14.82 -21.02
C HIS A 90 11.21 -14.62 -20.22
N ALA A 91 10.34 -15.64 -20.13
CA ALA A 91 8.98 -15.50 -19.61
C ALA A 91 8.87 -15.14 -18.11
N ARG A 92 9.87 -15.48 -17.26
CA ARG A 92 9.73 -15.31 -15.80
C ARG A 92 9.74 -13.86 -15.34
N ARG A 93 10.65 -13.04 -15.88
CA ARG A 93 10.71 -11.60 -15.56
C ARG A 93 9.47 -10.89 -16.09
N ASP A 94 9.06 -11.21 -17.31
CA ASP A 94 7.88 -10.62 -17.95
C ASP A 94 6.59 -10.93 -17.18
N VAL A 95 6.49 -12.12 -16.59
CA VAL A 95 5.36 -12.48 -15.73
C VAL A 95 5.36 -11.66 -14.44
N VAL A 96 6.48 -11.60 -13.70
CA VAL A 96 6.51 -10.86 -12.42
C VAL A 96 6.24 -9.37 -12.63
N VAL A 97 6.93 -8.75 -13.60
CA VAL A 97 6.74 -7.33 -13.90
C VAL A 97 5.34 -7.07 -14.46
N GLY A 98 4.84 -7.93 -15.35
CA GLY A 98 3.50 -7.81 -15.92
C GLY A 98 2.41 -7.92 -14.85
N LYS A 99 2.54 -8.86 -13.91
CA LYS A 99 1.63 -9.02 -12.77
C LYS A 99 1.67 -7.83 -11.83
N PHE A 100 2.87 -7.33 -11.52
CA PHE A 100 3.02 -6.13 -10.72
C PHE A 100 2.34 -4.93 -11.39
N LEU A 101 2.61 -4.66 -12.67
CA LEU A 101 1.99 -3.56 -13.40
C LEU A 101 0.47 -3.71 -13.50
N GLY A 102 -0.02 -4.93 -13.75
CA GLY A 102 -1.46 -5.21 -13.81
C GLY A 102 -2.15 -4.92 -12.47
N ARG A 103 -1.60 -5.44 -11.36
CA ARG A 103 -2.16 -5.20 -10.02
C ARG A 103 -2.01 -3.75 -9.56
N ALA A 104 -0.90 -3.10 -9.89
CA ALA A 104 -0.69 -1.69 -9.62
C ALA A 104 -1.74 -0.83 -10.35
N ALA A 105 -2.04 -1.14 -11.62
CA ALA A 105 -3.07 -0.45 -12.39
C ALA A 105 -4.47 -0.68 -11.80
N VAL A 106 -4.80 -1.91 -11.40
CA VAL A 106 -6.09 -2.22 -10.74
C VAL A 106 -6.25 -1.40 -9.46
N VAL A 107 -5.25 -1.43 -8.57
CA VAL A 107 -5.29 -0.66 -7.32
C VAL A 107 -5.35 0.84 -7.60
N ALA A 108 -4.56 1.34 -8.55
CA ALA A 108 -4.57 2.75 -8.92
C ALA A 108 -5.95 3.20 -9.41
N VAL A 109 -6.61 2.42 -10.29
CA VAL A 109 -7.97 2.73 -10.76
C VAL A 109 -8.97 2.68 -9.61
N THR A 110 -8.92 1.66 -8.74
CA THR A 110 -9.78 1.58 -7.55
C THR A 110 -9.62 2.79 -6.65
N VAL A 111 -8.37 3.21 -6.39
CA VAL A 111 -8.04 4.38 -5.58
C VAL A 111 -8.57 5.65 -6.25
N LEU A 112 -8.30 5.85 -7.54
CA LEU A 112 -8.74 7.02 -8.29
C LEU A 112 -10.27 7.15 -8.34
N VAL A 113 -10.99 6.05 -8.57
CA VAL A 113 -12.46 6.06 -8.61
C VAL A 113 -13.02 6.41 -7.22
N ALA A 114 -12.53 5.76 -6.18
CA ALA A 114 -13.00 6.00 -4.81
C ALA A 114 -12.74 7.46 -4.40
N PHE A 115 -11.55 7.99 -4.70
CA PHE A 115 -11.25 9.38 -4.46
C PHE A 115 -12.09 10.31 -5.32
N ALA A 116 -12.26 10.08 -6.62
CA ALA A 116 -13.09 10.93 -7.48
C ALA A 116 -14.51 11.10 -6.93
N VAL A 117 -15.14 10.02 -6.44
CA VAL A 117 -16.48 10.06 -5.82
C VAL A 117 -16.49 10.90 -4.55
N VAL A 118 -15.50 10.72 -3.67
CA VAL A 118 -15.48 11.42 -2.37
C VAL A 118 -14.87 12.82 -2.48
N GLY A 119 -14.13 13.11 -3.55
CA GLY A 119 -13.61 14.44 -3.86
C GLY A 119 -14.74 15.44 -4.10
N VAL A 120 -15.86 15.01 -4.69
CA VAL A 120 -17.08 15.83 -4.80
C VAL A 120 -17.62 16.18 -3.42
N HIS A 121 -17.69 15.21 -2.50
CA HIS A 121 -18.15 15.45 -1.14
C HIS A 121 -17.23 16.44 -0.40
N TYR A 122 -15.92 16.27 -0.53
CA TYR A 122 -14.95 17.19 0.05
C TYR A 122 -15.09 18.60 -0.53
N ALA A 123 -15.24 18.74 -1.85
CA ALA A 123 -15.37 20.03 -2.51
C ALA A 123 -16.66 20.79 -2.14
N VAL A 124 -17.76 20.06 -1.88
CA VAL A 124 -19.07 20.65 -1.59
C VAL A 124 -19.26 20.93 -0.10
N LEU A 125 -18.81 20.03 0.77
CA LEU A 125 -19.16 20.05 2.20
C LEU A 125 -18.05 20.61 3.09
N ALA A 126 -16.79 20.58 2.66
CA ALA A 126 -15.70 21.08 3.50
C ALA A 126 -15.66 22.62 3.45
N GLU A 127 -15.42 23.24 4.60
CA GLU A 127 -15.11 24.65 4.65
C GLU A 127 -13.70 24.89 4.07
N SER A 128 -13.59 25.78 3.07
CA SER A 128 -12.32 26.14 2.41
C SER A 128 -11.51 24.93 1.88
N PRO A 129 -12.06 24.14 0.94
CA PRO A 129 -11.37 22.95 0.43
C PRO A 129 -10.11 23.34 -0.36
N SER A 130 -9.01 22.64 -0.10
CA SER A 130 -7.76 22.83 -0.86
C SER A 130 -7.62 21.77 -1.94
N PHE A 131 -7.78 22.18 -3.20
CA PHE A 131 -7.59 21.30 -4.36
C PHE A 131 -6.17 20.73 -4.41
N THR A 132 -5.16 21.57 -4.22
CA THR A 132 -3.75 21.16 -4.25
C THR A 132 -3.44 20.13 -3.15
N ALA A 133 -3.90 20.37 -1.92
CA ALA A 133 -3.68 19.42 -0.82
C ALA A 133 -4.39 18.08 -1.10
N TYR A 134 -5.60 18.12 -1.66
CA TYR A 134 -6.35 16.94 -2.05
C TYR A 134 -5.63 16.12 -3.13
N VAL A 135 -5.17 16.74 -4.22
CA VAL A 135 -4.43 16.06 -5.30
C VAL A 135 -3.13 15.45 -4.78
N LEU A 136 -2.36 16.17 -3.96
CA LEU A 136 -1.15 15.64 -3.33
C LEU A 136 -1.45 14.46 -2.41
N PHE A 137 -2.56 14.51 -1.67
CA PHE A 137 -3.01 13.40 -0.83
C PHE A 137 -3.34 12.16 -1.65
N VAL A 138 -4.10 12.30 -2.74
CA VAL A 138 -4.39 11.20 -3.68
C VAL A 138 -3.10 10.63 -4.26
N GLY A 139 -2.15 11.48 -4.65
CA GLY A 139 -0.83 11.06 -5.12
C GLY A 139 -0.08 10.18 -4.11
N LYS A 140 -0.05 10.57 -2.83
CA LYS A 140 0.55 9.76 -1.75
C LYS A 140 -0.13 8.40 -1.62
N MET A 141 -1.46 8.36 -1.71
CA MET A 141 -2.25 7.13 -1.61
C MET A 141 -1.99 6.18 -2.79
N LEU A 142 -1.82 6.72 -4.00
CA LEU A 142 -1.45 5.93 -5.18
C LEU A 142 -0.06 5.30 -5.04
N VAL A 143 0.94 6.09 -4.63
CA VAL A 143 2.30 5.59 -4.38
C VAL A 143 2.27 4.47 -3.34
N LEU A 144 1.53 4.69 -2.25
CA LEU A 144 1.40 3.69 -1.19
C LEU A 144 0.75 2.39 -1.69
N GLY A 145 -0.31 2.49 -2.48
CA GLY A 145 -0.96 1.33 -3.09
C GLY A 145 -0.01 0.52 -3.97
N VAL A 146 0.81 1.19 -4.79
CA VAL A 146 1.82 0.55 -5.63
C VAL A 146 2.88 -0.19 -4.79
N VAL A 147 3.33 0.41 -3.69
CA VAL A 147 4.31 -0.21 -2.79
C VAL A 147 3.74 -1.45 -2.11
N PHE A 148 2.50 -1.42 -1.62
CA PHE A 148 1.89 -2.61 -1.02
C PHE A 148 1.61 -3.71 -2.04
N VAL A 149 1.26 -3.35 -3.29
CA VAL A 149 1.20 -4.33 -4.38
C VAL A 149 2.56 -4.96 -4.61
N ALA A 150 3.65 -4.19 -4.63
CA ALA A 150 5.01 -4.73 -4.80
C ALA A 150 5.37 -5.75 -3.70
N ILE A 151 5.08 -5.41 -2.44
CA ILE A 151 5.28 -6.31 -1.29
C ILE A 151 4.45 -7.59 -1.46
N ALA A 152 3.17 -7.47 -1.85
CA ALA A 152 2.27 -8.60 -2.04
C ALA A 152 2.72 -9.54 -3.18
N ILE A 153 3.15 -8.96 -4.31
CA ILE A 153 3.69 -9.71 -5.46
C ILE A 153 4.97 -10.45 -5.06
N ALA A 154 5.86 -9.78 -4.33
CA ALA A 154 7.08 -10.39 -3.82
C ALA A 154 6.79 -11.60 -2.93
N PHE A 155 5.83 -11.45 -2.02
CA PHE A 155 5.40 -12.53 -1.13
C PHE A 155 4.74 -13.69 -1.90
N SER A 156 3.87 -13.36 -2.86
CA SER A 156 3.25 -14.33 -3.77
C SER A 156 4.28 -15.13 -4.57
N ALA A 157 5.34 -14.45 -5.06
CA ALA A 157 6.43 -15.07 -5.82
C ALA A 157 7.30 -16.01 -4.97
N ALA A 158 7.45 -15.69 -3.67
CA ALA A 158 8.32 -16.42 -2.74
C ALA A 158 7.71 -17.71 -2.21
N LEU A 159 6.38 -17.82 -2.22
CA LEU A 159 5.61 -18.92 -1.66
C LEU A 159 5.23 -19.96 -2.72
N ARG A 160 5.10 -21.21 -2.28
CA ARG A 160 4.77 -22.35 -3.16
C ARG A 160 3.32 -22.82 -3.05
N SER A 161 2.61 -22.47 -1.97
CA SER A 161 1.23 -22.88 -1.72
C SER A 161 0.31 -21.68 -1.56
N ALA A 162 -0.90 -21.73 -2.14
CA ALA A 162 -1.90 -20.68 -2.01
C ALA A 162 -2.44 -20.57 -0.59
N THR A 163 -2.51 -21.67 0.16
CA THR A 163 -2.85 -21.64 1.60
C THR A 163 -1.81 -20.83 2.37
N ALA A 164 -0.52 -21.10 2.15
CA ALA A 164 0.55 -20.34 2.78
C ALA A 164 0.54 -18.86 2.34
N ALA A 165 0.22 -18.59 1.08
CA ALA A 165 0.11 -17.22 0.59
C ALA A 165 -1.09 -16.47 1.18
N THR A 166 -2.21 -17.14 1.41
CA THR A 166 -3.39 -16.55 2.05
C THR A 166 -3.05 -16.15 3.48
N TRP A 167 -2.49 -17.06 4.28
CA TRP A 167 -2.05 -16.74 5.65
C TRP A 167 -0.94 -15.70 5.69
N GLY A 168 -0.02 -15.75 4.73
CA GLY A 168 1.00 -14.74 4.52
C GLY A 168 0.42 -13.34 4.27
N ALA A 169 -0.60 -13.25 3.42
CA ALA A 169 -1.30 -12.01 3.13
C ALA A 169 -2.01 -11.44 4.35
N VAL A 170 -2.69 -12.30 5.12
CA VAL A 170 -3.34 -11.91 6.38
C VAL A 170 -2.31 -11.42 7.38
N GLY A 171 -1.18 -12.13 7.53
CA GLY A 171 -0.09 -11.73 8.42
C GLY A 171 0.53 -10.38 8.03
N LEU A 172 0.81 -10.17 6.73
CA LEU A 172 1.29 -8.89 6.22
C LEU A 172 0.28 -7.78 6.41
N ALA A 173 -1.00 -8.03 6.13
CA ALA A 173 -2.07 -7.06 6.33
C ALA A 173 -2.17 -6.66 7.80
N ILE A 174 -2.14 -7.61 8.74
CA ILE A 174 -2.16 -7.32 10.19
C ILE A 174 -0.90 -6.56 10.61
N LEU A 175 0.28 -7.01 10.19
CA LEU A 175 1.56 -6.39 10.51
C LEU A 175 1.56 -4.92 10.10
N PHE A 176 1.21 -4.62 8.85
CA PHE A 176 1.24 -3.25 8.36
C PHE A 176 0.04 -2.44 8.81
N ALA A 177 -1.14 -3.04 9.00
CA ALA A 177 -2.31 -2.32 9.46
C ALA A 177 -2.16 -1.86 10.92
N PHE A 178 -1.66 -2.73 11.80
CA PHE A 178 -1.63 -2.46 13.24
C PHE A 178 -0.37 -3.00 13.93
N GLY A 179 0.10 -4.19 13.56
CA GLY A 179 1.14 -4.91 14.30
C GLY A 179 2.43 -4.13 14.48
N TRP A 180 2.86 -3.41 13.43
CA TRP A 180 4.06 -2.57 13.48
C TRP A 180 3.95 -1.47 14.53
N GLU A 181 2.85 -0.71 14.52
CA GLU A 181 2.60 0.38 15.48
C GLU A 181 2.44 -0.16 16.89
N SER A 182 1.66 -1.24 17.06
CA SER A 182 1.45 -1.87 18.38
C SER A 182 2.77 -2.28 19.02
N VAL A 183 3.69 -2.88 18.24
CA VAL A 183 5.02 -3.25 18.74
C VAL A 183 5.82 -2.02 19.14
N LEU A 184 5.82 -0.96 18.34
CA LEU A 184 6.54 0.28 18.68
C LEU A 184 5.97 0.94 19.95
N ILE A 185 4.65 1.00 20.10
CA ILE A 185 3.99 1.55 21.30
C ILE A 185 4.39 0.75 22.55
N ILE A 186 4.42 -0.59 22.46
CA ILE A 186 4.86 -1.45 23.56
C ILE A 186 6.32 -1.16 23.91
N ILE A 187 7.21 -1.14 22.91
CA ILE A 187 8.64 -0.86 23.14
C ILE A 187 8.83 0.54 23.76
N GLU A 188 8.13 1.55 23.25
CA GLU A 188 8.20 2.92 23.78
C GLU A 188 7.77 2.98 25.24
N SER A 189 6.65 2.33 25.60
CA SER A 189 6.16 2.33 26.98
C SER A 189 7.08 1.59 27.96
N LEU A 190 7.84 0.59 27.48
CA LEU A 190 8.85 -0.12 28.28
C LEU A 190 10.15 0.66 28.43
N LEU A 191 10.57 1.39 27.38
CA LEU A 191 11.84 2.13 27.37
C LEU A 191 11.75 3.50 28.03
N VAL A 192 10.56 4.11 28.05
CA VAL A 192 10.39 5.52 28.38
C VAL A 192 9.43 5.67 29.56
N SER A 193 9.99 5.63 30.78
CA SER A 193 9.26 5.90 32.02
C SER A 193 9.10 7.41 32.26
N GLY A 194 8.27 8.09 31.46
CA GLY A 194 7.87 9.49 31.68
C GLY A 194 8.65 10.57 30.89
N GLY A 195 9.44 10.17 29.89
CA GLY A 195 10.12 11.07 28.95
C GLY A 195 9.57 11.00 27.52
N SER A 196 10.28 11.61 26.56
CA SER A 196 10.09 11.35 25.12
C SER A 196 11.11 10.33 24.63
N PRO A 197 10.76 9.44 23.68
CA PRO A 197 11.72 8.48 23.14
C PRO A 197 12.89 9.20 22.44
N PRO A 198 14.08 8.58 22.40
CA PRO A 198 15.18 9.10 21.59
C PRO A 198 14.77 9.33 20.14
N SER A 199 15.30 10.37 19.51
CA SER A 199 14.91 10.76 18.14
C SER A 199 15.12 9.65 17.09
N TRP A 200 16.09 8.75 17.29
CA TRP A 200 16.32 7.62 16.41
C TRP A 200 15.20 6.59 16.47
N PHE A 201 14.41 6.53 17.54
CA PHE A 201 13.28 5.61 17.67
C PHE A 201 12.19 5.90 16.62
N LEU A 202 12.02 7.18 16.28
CA LEU A 202 11.09 7.63 15.24
C LEU A 202 11.43 7.06 13.85
N LEU A 203 12.68 6.66 13.61
CA LEU A 203 13.09 5.98 12.38
C LEU A 203 12.32 4.67 12.18
N PHE A 204 12.09 3.90 13.24
CA PHE A 204 11.38 2.63 13.13
C PHE A 204 9.93 2.83 12.71
N ASN A 205 9.29 3.92 13.14
CA ASN A 205 7.97 4.27 12.62
C ASN A 205 8.05 4.66 11.14
N ARG A 206 9.03 5.47 10.74
CA ARG A 206 9.25 5.89 9.34
C ARG A 206 9.57 4.74 8.38
N LEU A 207 10.19 3.66 8.86
CA LEU A 207 10.47 2.47 8.05
C LEU A 207 9.20 1.74 7.60
N ASN A 208 8.08 1.91 8.30
CA ASN A 208 6.79 1.42 7.82
C ASN A 208 6.37 2.21 6.57
N PRO A 209 6.08 1.55 5.42
CA PRO A 209 5.67 2.23 4.20
C PRO A 209 4.49 3.18 4.39
N LYS A 210 3.57 2.86 5.33
CA LYS A 210 2.44 3.73 5.66
C LYS A 210 2.90 5.09 6.17
N TYR A 211 3.98 5.18 6.93
CA TYR A 211 4.43 6.44 7.55
C TYR A 211 5.61 7.10 6.86
N ALA A 212 6.17 6.48 5.83
CA ALA A 212 7.34 7.00 5.12
C ALA A 212 7.11 8.41 4.53
N LEU A 213 5.92 8.70 4.00
CA LEU A 213 5.54 10.02 3.45
C LEU A 213 4.73 10.88 4.44
N ASP A 214 4.64 10.44 5.70
CA ASP A 214 3.96 11.19 6.74
C ASP A 214 4.86 12.30 7.28
N THR A 215 4.46 13.53 6.99
CA THR A 215 5.16 14.75 7.40
C THR A 215 4.61 15.31 8.71
N SER A 216 3.63 14.66 9.35
CA SER A 216 3.12 15.12 10.65
C SER A 216 4.19 15.07 11.76
N ALA A 217 5.16 14.16 11.65
CA ALA A 217 6.25 13.99 12.62
C ALA A 217 7.48 14.88 12.40
N SER A 218 7.58 15.63 11.29
CA SER A 218 8.82 16.37 10.93
C SER A 218 9.13 17.59 11.83
N GLY A 219 8.34 17.83 12.89
CA GLY A 219 8.59 18.86 13.91
C GLY A 219 8.68 18.32 15.35
N VAL A 220 8.56 17.01 15.56
CA VAL A 220 8.61 16.39 16.89
C VAL A 220 10.06 16.05 17.20
N GLY A 221 10.75 16.89 17.98
CA GLY A 221 12.14 16.61 18.38
C GLY A 221 13.01 17.80 18.81
N GLY A 222 12.53 19.04 18.72
CA GLY A 222 13.17 20.21 19.36
C GLY A 222 14.59 20.58 18.89
N GLY A 223 15.13 19.94 17.84
CA GLY A 223 16.46 20.19 17.27
C GLY A 223 16.45 20.19 15.74
N ALA A 224 17.62 20.39 15.11
CA ALA A 224 17.76 20.24 13.67
C ALA A 224 17.18 18.88 13.25
N ALA A 225 16.25 18.88 12.29
CA ALA A 225 15.55 17.67 11.88
C ALA A 225 16.58 16.62 11.47
N SER A 226 16.61 15.49 12.18
CA SER A 226 17.45 14.37 11.78
C SER A 226 17.11 14.01 10.33
N PHE A 227 18.12 13.76 9.48
CA PHE A 227 17.92 13.54 8.04
C PHE A 227 16.85 12.48 7.72
N TYR A 228 16.68 11.47 8.57
CA TYR A 228 15.70 10.40 8.39
C TYR A 228 14.24 10.82 8.65
N LEU A 229 14.02 12.01 9.21
CA LEU A 229 12.71 12.63 9.37
C LEU A 229 12.35 13.56 8.20
N GLU A 230 13.27 13.79 7.27
CA GLU A 230 13.01 14.62 6.10
C GLU A 230 12.14 13.91 5.04
N PRO A 231 11.34 14.67 4.26
CA PRO A 231 10.45 14.07 3.26
C PRO A 231 11.16 13.25 2.17
N TRP A 232 12.35 13.67 1.73
CA TRP A 232 13.10 12.96 0.68
C TRP A 232 13.53 11.56 1.14
N PHE A 233 13.87 11.40 2.42
CA PHE A 233 14.26 10.10 2.96
C PHE A 233 13.08 9.12 2.97
N GLY A 234 11.87 9.63 3.17
CA GLY A 234 10.63 8.86 2.98
C GLY A 234 10.51 8.26 1.57
N VAL A 235 10.89 9.01 0.54
CA VAL A 235 10.91 8.52 -0.85
C VAL A 235 11.95 7.41 -1.03
N VAL A 236 13.11 7.52 -0.38
CA VAL A 236 14.16 6.48 -0.39
C VAL A 236 13.64 5.19 0.28
N ILE A 237 12.97 5.31 1.42
CA ILE A 237 12.34 4.16 2.12
C ILE A 237 11.33 3.47 1.21
N LEU A 238 10.45 4.23 0.56
CA LEU A 238 9.47 3.66 -0.37
C LEU A 238 10.11 3.04 -1.61
N GLY A 239 11.18 3.64 -2.14
CA GLY A 239 11.98 3.05 -3.22
C GLY A 239 12.60 1.72 -2.80
N GLY A 240 13.11 1.63 -1.57
CA GLY A 240 13.58 0.38 -0.98
C GLY A 240 12.48 -0.68 -0.90
N TRP A 241 11.32 -0.34 -0.36
CA TRP A 241 10.16 -1.25 -0.28
C TRP A 241 9.55 -1.63 -1.63
N LEU A 242 9.78 -0.83 -2.67
CA LEU A 242 9.39 -1.16 -4.03
C LEU A 242 10.38 -2.16 -4.64
N LEU A 243 11.67 -1.84 -4.60
CA LEU A 243 12.70 -2.56 -5.35
C LEU A 243 13.19 -3.83 -4.65
N VAL A 244 13.42 -3.78 -3.33
CA VAL A 244 14.01 -4.90 -2.58
C VAL A 244 13.07 -6.12 -2.55
N PRO A 245 11.78 -6.00 -2.15
CA PRO A 245 10.87 -7.14 -2.17
C PRO A 245 10.68 -7.71 -3.57
N LEU A 246 10.46 -6.87 -4.59
CA LEU A 246 10.29 -7.34 -5.97
C LEU A 246 11.54 -8.07 -6.48
N GLY A 247 12.73 -7.55 -6.19
CA GLY A 247 14.00 -8.19 -6.53
C GLY A 247 14.14 -9.56 -5.85
N LEU A 248 13.90 -9.63 -4.54
CA LEU A 248 13.98 -10.89 -3.79
C LEU A 248 12.93 -11.92 -4.24
N GLY A 249 11.69 -11.47 -4.47
CA GLY A 249 10.60 -12.30 -4.99
C GLY A 249 10.93 -12.87 -6.37
N TYR A 250 11.48 -12.04 -7.26
CA TYR A 250 11.95 -12.46 -8.58
C TYR A 250 13.08 -13.50 -8.49
N LEU A 251 14.12 -13.24 -7.69
CA LEU A 251 15.24 -14.18 -7.52
C LEU A 251 14.77 -15.53 -6.98
N ARG A 252 13.82 -15.51 -6.03
CA ARG A 252 13.25 -16.74 -5.47
C ARG A 252 12.37 -17.48 -6.48
N PHE A 253 11.59 -16.77 -7.28
CA PHE A 253 10.78 -17.35 -8.36
C PHE A 253 11.65 -17.95 -9.48
N GLN A 254 12.82 -17.37 -9.75
CA GLN A 254 13.78 -17.90 -10.71
C GLN A 254 14.41 -19.21 -10.22
N ARG A 255 14.79 -19.30 -8.94
CA ARG A 255 15.40 -20.50 -8.34
C ARG A 255 14.40 -21.61 -8.00
N GLY A 256 13.10 -21.30 -7.96
CA GLY A 256 12.05 -22.27 -7.72
C GLY A 256 11.84 -23.16 -8.94
N ASP A 257 12.64 -24.22 -9.08
CA ASP A 257 12.44 -25.24 -10.09
C ASP A 257 11.05 -25.86 -9.96
N LEU A 258 10.39 -25.94 -11.11
CA LEU A 258 9.15 -26.69 -11.31
C LEU A 258 9.54 -28.17 -11.44
N ALA A 259 9.90 -28.80 -10.32
CA ALA A 259 9.83 -30.25 -10.18
C ALA A 259 8.36 -30.67 -10.08
#